data_AF-A0A1H7CLV2-F1
#
_entry.id   AF-A0A1H7CLV2-F1
#
_cell.length_a   1.000
_cell.length_b   1.000
_cell.length_c   1.000
_cell.angle_alpha   90.00
_cell.angle_beta   90.00
_cell.angle_gamma   90.00
#
_symmetry.space_group_name_H-M   'P 1'
#
loop_
_entity.id
_entity.type
_entity.pdbx_description
1 polymer ?
#
loop_
_entity_poly.entity_id
_entity_poly.type
_entity_poly.pdbx_seq_one_letter_code
_entity_poly.pdbx_strand_id
1 'polypeptide(L)'
;MNSSGRGTGIVGYNLQAAVDTEHHLIVAQEVVNEGNDRVQLAPMGRQAQAAIAAPEITVLADRGYMNGEQVLECEGTGILPCVPRTDTSGKAQRGLFTKADFVYDADHDHYTCPAGEHLTKALTRSDHHGDIDHYRNLSACHGCALRPRCTTEKVKRVKR
;
A
#
# COMPACT_ATOMS: atom_id res chain seq x y z
N MET A 1 -9.71 -15.20 5.15
CA MET A 1 -10.81 -14.50 4.46
C MET A 1 -11.24 -15.31 3.24
N ASN A 2 -12.51 -15.66 3.16
CA ASN A 2 -13.04 -16.58 2.13
C ASN A 2 -13.31 -15.82 0.83
N SER A 3 -12.69 -16.26 -0.26
CA SER A 3 -12.91 -15.76 -1.62
C SER A 3 -13.99 -16.58 -2.32
N SER A 4 -15.22 -16.55 -1.82
CA SER A 4 -16.36 -17.22 -2.48
C SER A 4 -17.51 -16.24 -2.65
N GLY A 5 -17.76 -15.91 -3.93
CA GLY A 5 -18.77 -14.95 -4.35
C GLY A 5 -20.22 -15.41 -4.13
N ARG A 6 -21.11 -14.44 -4.42
CA ARG A 6 -22.57 -14.43 -4.32
C ARG A 6 -23.13 -14.01 -2.96
N GLY A 7 -23.16 -12.69 -2.77
CA GLY A 7 -24.42 -11.98 -2.44
C GLY A 7 -25.19 -12.41 -1.19
N THR A 8 -24.53 -12.99 -0.19
CA THR A 8 -25.09 -13.05 1.16
C THR A 8 -24.29 -12.06 1.98
N GLY A 9 -24.87 -10.89 2.23
CA GLY A 9 -24.29 -9.94 3.18
C GLY A 9 -24.24 -10.65 4.53
N ILE A 10 -23.04 -10.96 5.01
CA ILE A 10 -22.86 -11.45 6.37
C ILE A 10 -23.31 -10.30 7.27
N VAL A 11 -24.43 -10.50 7.97
CA VAL A 11 -24.90 -9.56 8.99
C VAL A 11 -24.09 -9.87 10.25
N GLY A 12 -23.16 -8.99 10.57
CA GLY A 12 -22.30 -9.15 11.73
C GLY A 12 -21.57 -7.84 12.02
N TYR A 13 -21.04 -7.75 13.23
CA TYR A 13 -20.13 -6.68 13.59
C TYR A 13 -18.69 -7.08 13.26
N ASN A 14 -17.88 -6.09 12.94
CA ASN A 14 -16.46 -6.26 12.72
C ASN A 14 -15.70 -5.84 13.98
N LEU A 15 -15.06 -6.78 14.67
CA LEU A 15 -14.23 -6.48 15.85
C LEU A 15 -12.82 -6.12 15.39
N GLN A 16 -12.40 -4.90 15.70
CA GLN A 16 -11.04 -4.43 15.54
C GLN A 16 -10.29 -4.62 16.86
N ALA A 17 -9.04 -5.04 16.82
CA ALA A 17 -8.20 -5.20 18.00
C ALA A 17 -6.75 -4.83 17.71
N ALA A 18 -6.12 -4.13 18.65
CA ALA A 18 -4.68 -3.85 18.65
C ALA A 18 -4.03 -4.58 19.84
N VAL A 19 -2.91 -5.22 19.56
CA VAL A 19 -2.19 -6.06 20.53
C VAL A 19 -0.76 -5.56 20.64
N ASP A 20 -0.30 -5.38 21.88
CA ASP A 20 1.10 -5.10 22.16
C ASP A 20 1.97 -6.30 21.78
N THR A 21 3.01 -6.05 20.98
CA THR A 21 3.84 -7.13 20.41
C THR A 21 4.82 -7.75 21.40
N GLU A 22 5.16 -7.04 22.49
CA GLU A 22 6.13 -7.51 23.47
C GLU A 22 5.47 -8.39 24.56
N HIS A 23 4.33 -7.94 25.07
CA HIS A 23 3.62 -8.56 26.20
C HIS A 23 2.37 -9.33 25.76
N HIS A 24 1.98 -9.24 24.49
CA HIS A 24 0.80 -9.90 23.93
C HIS A 24 -0.52 -9.50 24.60
N LEU A 25 -0.61 -8.26 25.09
CA LEU A 25 -1.80 -7.71 25.71
C LEU A 25 -2.65 -6.98 24.67
N ILE A 26 -3.97 -7.16 24.72
CA ILE A 26 -4.90 -6.34 23.93
C ILE A 26 -4.91 -4.95 24.54
N VAL A 27 -4.43 -3.96 23.79
CA VAL A 27 -4.33 -2.56 24.24
C VAL A 27 -5.49 -1.69 23.75
N ALA A 28 -6.16 -2.10 22.66
CA ALA A 28 -7.36 -1.45 22.17
C ALA A 28 -8.28 -2.46 21.48
N GLN A 29 -9.58 -2.21 21.56
CA GLN A 29 -10.60 -2.96 20.82
C GLN A 29 -11.78 -2.06 20.48
N GLU A 30 -12.38 -2.27 19.32
CA GLU A 30 -13.57 -1.56 18.90
C GLU A 30 -14.47 -2.45 18.04
N VAL A 31 -15.78 -2.39 18.27
CA VAL A 31 -16.78 -3.11 17.48
C VAL A 31 -17.41 -2.14 16.50
N VAL A 32 -17.19 -2.37 15.22
CA VAL A 32 -17.62 -1.47 14.14
C VAL A 32 -18.62 -2.14 13.21
N ASN A 33 -19.41 -1.34 12.48
CA ASN A 33 -20.41 -1.84 11.52
C ASN A 33 -19.85 -1.93 10.09
N GLU A 34 -18.66 -1.38 9.87
CA GLU A 34 -17.93 -1.39 8.63
C GLU A 34 -17.49 -2.83 8.31
N GLY A 35 -17.99 -3.37 7.20
CA GLY A 35 -17.69 -4.75 6.79
C GLY A 35 -16.26 -4.98 6.29
N ASN A 36 -15.36 -4.01 6.41
CA ASN A 36 -13.94 -4.12 6.05
C ASN A 36 -13.08 -3.18 6.91
N ASP A 37 -11.78 -3.44 6.92
CA ASP A 37 -10.83 -2.78 7.83
C ASP A 37 -10.17 -1.54 7.21
N ARG A 38 -10.57 -1.12 6.00
CA ARG A 38 -9.86 -0.09 5.20
C ARG A 38 -9.86 1.30 5.84
N VAL A 39 -10.70 1.54 6.83
CA VAL A 39 -10.82 2.83 7.53
C VAL A 39 -10.50 2.71 9.02
N GLN A 40 -9.88 1.60 9.43
CA GLN A 40 -9.66 1.27 10.84
C GLN A 40 -8.20 1.38 11.27
N LEU A 41 -7.27 1.73 10.36
CA LEU A 41 -5.84 1.84 10.66
C LEU A 41 -5.54 2.99 11.63
N ALA A 42 -5.92 4.22 11.28
CA ALA A 42 -5.62 5.39 12.11
C ALA A 42 -6.45 5.42 13.41
N PRO A 43 -7.77 5.10 13.41
CA PRO A 43 -8.56 5.00 14.65
C PRO A 43 -7.98 4.01 15.66
N MET A 44 -7.67 2.79 15.23
CA MET A 44 -7.10 1.77 16.12
C MET A 44 -5.67 2.13 16.56
N GLY A 45 -4.87 2.72 15.67
CA GLY A 45 -3.55 3.24 15.99
C GLY A 45 -3.58 4.28 17.11
N ARG A 46 -4.52 5.24 17.06
CA ARG A 46 -4.70 6.25 18.10
C ARG A 46 -5.10 5.64 19.45
N GLN A 47 -6.02 4.70 19.45
CA GLN A 47 -6.44 4.02 20.68
C GLN A 47 -5.28 3.23 21.29
N ALA A 48 -4.52 2.50 20.46
CA ALA A 48 -3.34 1.77 20.91
C ALA A 48 -2.26 2.71 21.46
N GLN A 49 -1.96 3.81 20.77
CA GLN A 49 -0.98 4.80 21.21
C GLN A 49 -1.37 5.43 22.55
N ALA A 50 -2.64 5.80 22.72
CA ALA A 50 -3.16 6.34 23.97
C ALA A 50 -3.09 5.32 25.11
N ALA A 51 -3.39 4.05 24.86
CA ALA A 51 -3.34 2.98 25.85
C ALA A 51 -1.91 2.62 26.27
N ILE A 52 -0.97 2.61 25.31
CA ILE A 52 0.47 2.38 25.56
C ILE A 52 1.12 3.60 26.24
N ALA A 53 0.52 4.79 26.10
CA ALA A 53 1.03 6.06 26.60
C ALA A 53 2.44 6.39 26.10
N ALA A 54 2.70 6.09 24.82
CA ALA A 54 3.96 6.40 24.14
C ALA A 54 3.80 7.53 23.12
N PRO A 55 4.80 8.42 22.97
CA PRO A 55 4.75 9.50 21.99
C PRO A 55 4.78 8.99 20.55
N GLU A 56 5.38 7.82 20.32
CA GLU A 56 5.47 7.19 19.01
C GLU A 56 5.25 5.67 19.14
N ILE A 57 4.52 5.08 18.20
CA ILE A 57 4.32 3.62 18.10
C ILE A 57 4.44 3.16 16.64
N THR A 58 4.96 1.96 16.43
CA THR A 58 4.89 1.29 15.12
C THR A 58 3.67 0.39 15.06
N VAL A 59 2.80 0.59 14.07
CA VAL A 59 1.58 -0.21 13.90
C VAL A 59 1.78 -1.20 12.75
N LEU A 60 1.80 -2.49 13.07
CA LEU A 60 1.78 -3.56 12.08
C LEU A 60 0.32 -3.92 11.79
N ALA A 61 -0.10 -3.81 10.54
CA ALA A 61 -1.45 -4.22 10.13
C ALA A 61 -1.43 -4.98 8.81
N ASP A 62 -2.43 -5.82 8.59
CA ASP A 62 -2.52 -6.60 7.36
C ASP A 62 -2.99 -5.74 6.16
N ARG A 63 -2.97 -6.35 4.97
CA ARG A 63 -3.33 -5.70 3.71
C ARG A 63 -4.78 -5.16 3.68
N GLY A 64 -5.69 -5.69 4.51
CA GLY A 64 -7.08 -5.24 4.64
C GLY A 64 -7.19 -3.80 5.14
N TYR A 65 -6.26 -3.39 6.01
CA TYR A 65 -6.17 -2.02 6.55
C TYR A 65 -5.56 -1.01 5.57
N MET A 66 -5.15 -1.45 4.36
CA MET A 66 -4.44 -0.56 3.45
C MET A 66 -5.36 0.46 2.77
N ASN A 67 -5.23 1.72 3.19
CA ASN A 67 -5.87 2.89 2.62
C ASN A 67 -4.94 4.11 2.67
N GLY A 68 -4.78 4.82 1.56
CA GLY A 68 -3.87 5.97 1.46
C GLY A 68 -4.28 7.13 2.37
N GLU A 69 -5.58 7.40 2.51
CA GLU A 69 -6.07 8.47 3.39
C GLU A 69 -5.79 8.16 4.86
N GLN A 70 -5.92 6.89 5.27
CA GLN A 70 -5.61 6.45 6.63
C GLN A 70 -4.11 6.50 6.94
N VAL A 71 -3.25 6.17 5.96
CA VAL A 71 -1.79 6.33 6.11
C VAL A 71 -1.43 7.82 6.25
N LEU A 72 -2.04 8.68 5.42
CA LEU A 72 -1.85 10.12 5.51
C LEU A 72 -2.31 10.67 6.87
N GLU A 73 -3.43 10.18 7.40
CA GLU A 73 -3.93 10.56 8.72
C GLU A 73 -2.98 10.20 9.87
N CYS A 74 -2.08 9.21 9.66
CA CYS A 74 -1.05 8.88 10.64
C CYS A 74 0.15 9.86 10.60
N GLU A 75 0.34 10.63 9.52
CA GLU A 75 1.48 11.54 9.39
C GLU A 75 1.48 12.61 10.50
N GLY A 76 2.62 12.80 11.16
CA GLY A 76 2.78 13.77 12.24
C GLY A 76 2.12 13.40 13.57
N THR A 77 1.46 12.23 13.67
CA THR A 77 0.78 11.79 14.91
C THR A 77 1.66 10.95 15.84
N GLY A 78 2.83 10.51 15.36
CA GLY A 78 3.65 9.50 16.06
C GLY A 78 3.16 8.06 15.83
N ILE A 79 2.15 7.84 15.00
CA ILE A 79 1.77 6.50 14.55
C ILE A 79 2.55 6.20 13.27
N LEU A 80 3.39 5.17 13.30
CA LEU A 80 4.18 4.73 12.15
C LEU A 80 3.57 3.46 11.54
N PRO A 81 2.67 3.59 10.53
CA PRO A 81 1.97 2.44 9.96
C PRO A 81 2.89 1.64 9.03
N CYS A 82 3.00 0.34 9.29
CA CYS A 82 3.68 -0.64 8.46
C CYS A 82 2.63 -1.61 7.89
N VAL A 83 2.11 -1.29 6.70
CA VAL A 83 1.00 -2.02 6.09
C VAL A 83 1.35 -2.46 4.67
N PRO A 84 1.15 -3.73 4.29
CA PRO A 84 1.42 -4.20 2.94
C PRO A 84 0.55 -3.50 1.89
N ARG A 85 1.18 -2.98 0.82
CA ARG A 85 0.45 -2.42 -0.33
C ARG A 85 -0.36 -3.49 -1.04
N THR A 86 -1.56 -3.11 -1.48
CA THR A 86 -2.44 -3.98 -2.27
C THR A 86 -2.02 -3.97 -3.75
N ASP A 87 -1.66 -5.11 -4.34
CA ASP A 87 -1.63 -5.24 -5.81
C ASP A 87 -3.03 -5.59 -6.32
N THR A 88 -3.68 -4.62 -6.95
CA THR A 88 -5.02 -4.75 -7.57
C THR A 88 -4.95 -4.91 -9.10
N SER A 89 -3.75 -4.87 -9.69
CA SER A 89 -3.58 -4.78 -11.14
C SER A 89 -3.71 -6.09 -11.89
N GLY A 90 -3.78 -7.23 -11.18
CA GLY A 90 -3.78 -8.58 -11.77
C GLY A 90 -2.47 -8.94 -12.49
N LYS A 91 -1.43 -8.10 -12.43
CA LYS A 91 -0.15 -8.30 -13.12
C LYS A 91 0.56 -9.56 -12.64
N ALA A 92 0.61 -9.76 -11.32
CA ALA A 92 1.20 -10.96 -10.72
C ALA A 92 0.55 -12.25 -11.28
N GLN A 93 -0.78 -12.30 -11.37
CA GLN A 93 -1.51 -13.46 -11.91
C GLN A 93 -1.21 -13.72 -13.39
N ARG A 94 -0.82 -12.68 -14.13
CA ARG A 94 -0.40 -12.76 -15.54
C ARG A 94 1.10 -13.00 -15.72
N GLY A 95 1.85 -13.23 -14.63
CA GLY A 95 3.31 -13.42 -14.66
C GLY A 95 4.11 -12.15 -14.98
N LEU A 96 3.48 -10.97 -14.86
CA LEU A 96 4.11 -9.68 -15.10
C LEU A 96 4.67 -9.08 -13.81
N PHE A 97 5.77 -8.32 -13.93
CA PHE A 97 6.30 -7.51 -12.84
C PHE A 97 5.29 -6.47 -12.36
N THR A 98 5.10 -6.45 -11.06
CA THR A 98 4.24 -5.56 -10.27
C THR A 98 4.98 -4.25 -9.95
N LYS A 99 4.39 -3.38 -9.13
CA LYS A 99 5.10 -2.19 -8.62
C LYS A 99 6.14 -2.56 -7.55
N ALA A 100 5.95 -3.66 -6.82
CA ALA A 100 6.87 -4.11 -5.78
C ALA A 100 8.22 -4.56 -6.34
N ASP A 101 8.27 -4.97 -7.60
CA ASP A 101 9.51 -5.34 -8.30
C ASP A 101 10.36 -4.11 -8.71
N PHE A 102 9.88 -2.88 -8.44
CA PHE A 102 10.57 -1.63 -8.76
C PHE A 102 10.91 -0.93 -7.46
N VAL A 103 12.21 -0.71 -7.22
CA VAL A 103 12.71 -0.10 -5.98
C VAL A 103 12.77 1.40 -6.16
N TYR A 104 12.13 2.17 -5.28
CA TYR A 104 12.21 3.63 -5.29
C TYR A 104 13.41 4.10 -4.47
N ASP A 105 14.22 4.95 -5.07
CA ASP A 105 15.27 5.72 -4.41
C ASP A 105 14.75 7.14 -4.18
N ALA A 106 14.56 7.49 -2.90
CA ALA A 106 14.04 8.79 -2.49
C ALA A 106 15.09 9.92 -2.60
N ASP A 107 16.37 9.61 -2.44
CA ASP A 107 17.45 10.60 -2.48
C ASP A 107 17.70 11.10 -3.91
N HIS A 108 17.54 10.20 -4.88
CA HIS A 108 17.79 10.49 -6.30
C HIS A 108 16.50 10.61 -7.14
N ASP A 109 15.33 10.51 -6.52
CA ASP A 109 14.00 10.55 -7.17
C ASP A 109 13.87 9.69 -8.44
N HIS A 110 14.16 8.39 -8.33
CA HIS A 110 13.97 7.45 -9.43
C HIS A 110 13.56 6.07 -8.95
N TYR A 111 13.09 5.24 -9.89
CA TYR A 111 12.89 3.81 -9.66
C TYR A 111 13.94 2.98 -10.36
N THR A 112 14.48 1.96 -9.69
CA THR A 112 15.28 0.92 -10.32
C THR A 112 14.39 -0.26 -10.69
N CYS A 113 14.40 -0.66 -11.96
CA CYS A 113 13.61 -1.78 -12.44
C CYS A 113 14.33 -3.13 -12.30
N PRO A 114 13.64 -4.27 -12.51
CA PRO A 114 14.26 -5.60 -12.47
C PRO A 114 15.41 -5.84 -13.46
N ALA A 115 15.54 -4.99 -14.49
CA ALA A 115 16.65 -5.03 -15.43
C ALA A 115 17.88 -4.21 -14.97
N GLY A 116 17.81 -3.54 -13.82
CA GLY A 116 18.86 -2.64 -13.30
C GLY A 116 18.79 -1.21 -13.83
N GLU A 117 17.89 -0.92 -14.76
CA GLU A 117 17.77 0.41 -15.38
C GLU A 117 16.96 1.38 -14.51
N HIS A 118 17.33 2.67 -14.54
CA HIS A 118 16.67 3.73 -13.76
C HIS A 118 15.53 4.39 -14.55
N LEU A 119 14.38 4.56 -13.90
CA LEU A 119 13.19 5.24 -14.41
C LEU A 119 13.09 6.59 -13.73
N THR A 120 13.21 7.68 -14.49
CA THR A 120 13.15 9.05 -13.97
C THR A 120 11.76 9.65 -14.11
N LYS A 121 11.48 10.67 -13.30
CA LYS A 121 10.23 11.41 -13.29
C LYS A 121 9.98 12.09 -14.64
N ALA A 122 8.84 11.78 -15.25
CA ALA A 122 8.33 12.39 -16.46
C ALA A 122 7.42 13.59 -16.12
N LEU A 123 7.09 14.39 -17.15
CA LEU A 123 6.14 15.49 -17.02
C LEU A 123 4.84 15.03 -16.37
N THR A 124 4.43 15.76 -15.33
CA THR A 124 3.21 15.53 -14.56
C THR A 124 2.01 15.46 -15.50
N ARG A 125 1.14 14.50 -15.24
CA ARG A 125 -0.18 14.45 -15.85
C ARG A 125 -1.21 14.46 -14.74
N SER A 126 -2.20 15.32 -14.88
CA SER A 126 -3.40 15.25 -14.07
C SER A 126 -4.26 14.08 -14.52
N ASP A 127 -4.84 13.37 -13.57
CA ASP A 127 -5.99 12.50 -13.78
C ASP A 127 -7.17 12.94 -12.91
N HIS A 128 -8.26 12.17 -12.90
CA HIS A 128 -9.47 12.53 -12.15
C HIS A 128 -9.26 12.63 -10.62
N HIS A 129 -8.15 12.13 -10.08
CA HIS A 129 -7.81 12.16 -8.66
C HIS A 129 -6.68 13.15 -8.33
N GLY A 130 -6.20 13.93 -9.29
CA GLY A 130 -5.17 14.96 -9.10
C GLY A 130 -3.91 14.73 -9.92
N ASP A 131 -2.84 15.42 -9.55
CA ASP A 131 -1.53 15.29 -10.21
C ASP A 131 -0.85 13.99 -9.79
N ILE A 132 -0.50 13.16 -10.76
CA ILE A 132 0.20 11.89 -10.51
C ILE A 132 1.58 11.92 -11.14
N ASP A 133 2.58 11.56 -10.33
CA ASP A 133 3.93 11.40 -10.80
C ASP A 133 4.09 10.11 -11.62
N HIS A 134 4.83 10.21 -12.71
CA HIS A 134 5.07 9.10 -13.63
C HIS A 134 6.56 8.90 -13.83
N TYR A 135 7.03 7.68 -13.62
CA TYR A 135 8.43 7.31 -13.84
C TYR A 135 8.53 6.37 -15.03
N ARG A 136 9.46 6.67 -15.94
CA ARG A 136 9.70 5.87 -17.15
C ARG A 136 11.12 6.05 -17.67
N ASN A 137 11.58 5.10 -18.47
CA ASN A 137 12.80 5.24 -19.25
C ASN A 137 12.54 4.77 -20.68
N LEU A 138 12.59 5.72 -21.64
CA LEU A 138 12.25 5.46 -23.04
C LEU A 138 13.34 4.64 -23.74
N SER A 139 14.61 4.95 -23.51
CA SER A 139 15.75 4.29 -24.14
C SER A 139 15.91 2.86 -23.61
N ALA A 140 15.90 2.68 -22.29
CA ALA A 140 16.05 1.36 -21.66
C ALA A 140 14.93 0.39 -22.05
N CYS A 141 13.69 0.89 -22.24
CA CYS A 141 12.59 0.03 -22.66
C CYS A 141 12.67 -0.41 -24.13
N HIS A 142 13.34 0.36 -24.99
CA HIS A 142 13.45 0.10 -26.42
C HIS A 142 14.51 -0.98 -26.70
N GLY A 143 14.16 -2.25 -26.48
CA GLY A 143 15.04 -3.40 -26.68
C GLY A 143 15.29 -4.25 -25.44
N CYS A 144 14.67 -3.93 -24.30
CA CYS A 144 14.81 -4.71 -23.08
C CYS A 144 14.33 -6.16 -23.25
N ALA A 145 15.20 -7.13 -22.99
CA ALA A 145 14.88 -8.55 -23.04
C ALA A 145 13.79 -8.96 -22.03
N LEU A 146 13.68 -8.24 -20.91
CA LEU A 146 12.67 -8.48 -19.87
C LEU A 146 11.31 -7.83 -20.18
N ARG A 147 11.16 -7.10 -21.30
CA ARG A 147 9.92 -6.41 -21.65
C ARG A 147 8.68 -7.32 -21.65
N PRO A 148 8.72 -8.56 -22.20
CA PRO A 148 7.56 -9.46 -22.19
C PRO A 148 7.02 -9.77 -20.79
N ARG A 149 7.88 -9.71 -19.76
CA ARG A 149 7.51 -9.88 -18.35
C ARG A 149 7.25 -8.55 -17.63
N CYS A 150 7.50 -7.41 -18.25
CA CYS A 150 7.46 -6.10 -17.60
C CYS A 150 6.18 -5.30 -17.90
N THR A 151 5.79 -5.22 -19.17
CA THR A 151 4.64 -4.44 -19.64
C THR A 151 4.16 -4.93 -21.00
N THR A 152 2.86 -4.81 -21.26
CA THR A 152 2.27 -5.02 -22.59
C THR A 152 2.38 -3.78 -23.49
N GLU A 153 2.74 -2.63 -22.91
CA GLU A 153 2.94 -1.38 -23.64
C GLU A 153 4.35 -1.26 -24.23
N LYS A 154 4.59 -0.22 -25.02
CA LYS A 154 5.92 0.07 -25.56
C LYS A 154 6.95 0.38 -24.47
N VAL A 155 6.52 1.03 -23.39
CA VAL A 155 7.38 1.53 -22.29
C VAL A 155 6.68 1.27 -20.96
N LYS A 156 7.43 0.82 -19.93
CA LYS A 156 6.89 0.69 -18.57
C LYS A 156 6.70 2.08 -17.95
N ARG A 157 5.54 2.28 -17.35
CA ARG A 157 5.22 3.47 -16.55
C ARG A 157 4.94 3.03 -15.12
N VAL A 158 5.62 3.64 -14.16
CA VAL A 158 5.35 3.46 -12.72
C VAL A 158 4.71 4.75 -12.22
N LYS A 159 3.50 4.64 -11.66
CA LYS A 159 2.81 5.77 -11.03
C LYS A 159 3.23 5.83 -9.56
N ARG A 160 3.61 7.00 -9.04
CA ARG A 160 3.84 7.21 -7.61
C ARG A 160 2.68 7.96 -7.01
#